data_AF-A0A1M7YLI9-F1
#
_entry.id   AF-A0A1M7YLI9-F1
#
_cell.length_a   1.000
_cell.length_b   1.000
_cell.length_c   1.000
_cell.angle_alpha   90.00
_cell.angle_beta   90.00
_cell.angle_gamma   90.00
#
_symmetry.space_group_name_H-M   'P 1'
#
loop_
_entity.id
_entity.type
_entity.pdbx_description
1 polymer ?
#
loop_
_entity_poly.entity_id
_entity_poly.type
_entity_poly.pdbx_seq_one_letter_code
_entity_poly.pdbx_strand_id
1 'polypeptide(L)'
;MLIPQAQRTYFLLILGLSFLFIASAGIFLQFFSNDIQLEYEPLHSSIEGVGAVQAILMALLLLYLQQDNEKQKEEYFLLSMGFLMMGVLDGFHSIAVINHGFVMLRSLANIFSGFWFALLWLPNYGRYISKIKYFPWIITLFSVLLGIMTIKFREL
;
A
#
# COMPACT_ATOMS: atom_id res chain seq x y z
N MET A 1 8.79 3.30 -21.83
CA MET A 1 8.56 2.28 -22.88
C MET A 1 7.08 1.92 -22.79
N LEU A 2 6.26 2.32 -23.75
CA LEU A 2 4.80 2.12 -23.69
C LEU A 2 4.48 0.64 -23.93
N ILE A 3 3.85 -0.01 -22.96
CA ILE A 3 3.39 -1.40 -23.07
C ILE A 3 2.27 -1.45 -24.14
N PRO A 4 2.35 -2.34 -25.15
CA PRO A 4 1.30 -2.52 -26.16
C PRO A 4 -0.11 -2.66 -25.56
N GLN A 5 -1.10 -2.04 -26.19
CA GLN A 5 -2.48 -1.95 -25.67
C GLN A 5 -3.12 -3.30 -25.32
N ALA A 6 -2.80 -4.37 -26.08
CA ALA A 6 -3.27 -5.72 -25.80
C ALA A 6 -2.68 -6.29 -24.49
N GLN A 7 -1.39 -6.05 -24.23
CA GLN A 7 -0.72 -6.48 -23.00
C GLN A 7 -1.29 -5.76 -21.76
N ARG A 8 -1.75 -4.52 -21.92
CA ARG A 8 -2.44 -3.75 -20.87
C ARG A 8 -3.76 -4.41 -20.46
N THR A 9 -4.56 -4.90 -21.41
CA THR A 9 -5.84 -5.56 -21.12
C THR A 9 -5.65 -6.90 -20.43
N TYR A 10 -4.72 -7.75 -20.91
CA TYR A 10 -4.41 -9.03 -20.27
C TYR A 10 -3.92 -8.84 -18.83
N PHE A 11 -3.12 -7.81 -18.60
CA PHE A 11 -2.60 -7.52 -17.28
C PHE A 11 -3.70 -7.03 -16.32
N LEU A 12 -4.59 -6.14 -16.77
CA LEU A 12 -5.74 -5.71 -15.95
C LEU A 12 -6.67 -6.88 -15.62
N LEU A 13 -6.85 -7.82 -16.56
CA LEU A 13 -7.56 -9.06 -16.30
C LEU A 13 -6.85 -9.94 -15.27
N ILE A 14 -5.53 -10.12 -15.39
CA ILE A 14 -4.73 -10.85 -14.41
C ILE A 14 -4.84 -10.19 -13.03
N LEU A 15 -4.71 -8.86 -12.93
CA LEU A 15 -4.77 -8.13 -11.67
C LEU A 15 -6.16 -8.23 -11.02
N GLY A 16 -7.23 -8.14 -11.83
CA GLY A 16 -8.59 -8.39 -11.38
C GLY A 16 -8.81 -9.84 -10.92
N LEU A 17 -8.28 -10.82 -11.66
CA LEU A 17 -8.34 -12.24 -11.30
C LEU A 17 -7.53 -12.54 -10.03
N SER A 18 -6.36 -11.94 -9.85
CA SER A 18 -5.55 -12.02 -8.64
C SER A 18 -6.32 -11.50 -7.43
N PHE A 19 -7.00 -10.36 -7.57
CA PHE A 19 -7.83 -9.79 -6.52
C PHE A 19 -8.99 -10.72 -6.16
N LEU A 20 -9.72 -11.24 -7.16
CA LEU A 20 -10.81 -12.20 -6.95
C LEU A 20 -10.30 -13.51 -6.33
N PHE A 21 -9.12 -13.97 -6.71
CA PHE A 21 -8.49 -15.16 -6.16
C PHE A 21 -8.12 -14.96 -4.69
N ILE A 22 -7.47 -13.84 -4.33
CA ILE A 22 -7.11 -13.54 -2.94
C ILE A 22 -8.37 -13.39 -2.08
N ALA A 23 -9.40 -12.69 -2.57
CA ALA A 23 -10.66 -12.53 -1.86
C ALA A 23 -11.37 -13.87 -1.64
N SER A 24 -11.44 -14.73 -2.67
CA SER A 24 -12.07 -16.05 -2.57
C SER A 24 -11.28 -17.03 -1.73
N ALA A 25 -9.94 -16.99 -1.79
CA ALA A 25 -9.06 -17.77 -0.91
C ALA A 25 -9.20 -17.36 0.56
N GLY A 26 -9.31 -16.05 0.85
CA GLY A 26 -9.57 -15.56 2.21
C GLY A 26 -10.90 -16.07 2.77
N ILE A 27 -11.96 -16.01 1.96
CA ILE A 27 -13.27 -16.57 2.32
C ILE A 27 -13.18 -18.08 2.52
N PHE A 28 -12.52 -18.81 1.61
CA PHE A 28 -12.34 -20.25 1.67
C PHE A 28 -11.58 -20.69 2.93
N LEU A 29 -10.49 -20.02 3.26
CA LEU A 29 -9.72 -20.31 4.47
C LEU A 29 -10.54 -20.08 5.74
N GLN A 30 -11.41 -19.07 5.77
CA GLN A 30 -12.33 -18.84 6.89
C GLN A 30 -13.32 -19.99 7.11
N PHE A 31 -13.67 -20.74 6.05
CA PHE A 31 -14.53 -21.93 6.17
C PHE A 31 -13.76 -23.19 6.64
N PHE A 32 -12.44 -23.25 6.45
CA PHE A 32 -11.62 -24.43 6.74
C PHE A 32 -10.68 -24.27 7.95
N SER A 33 -10.50 -23.05 8.49
CA SER A 33 -9.59 -22.76 9.59
C SER A 33 -10.21 -22.99 10.97
N ASN A 34 -10.80 -24.14 11.24
CA ASN A 34 -11.39 -24.37 12.56
C ASN A 34 -10.34 -24.56 13.68
N ASP A 35 -9.07 -24.91 13.40
CA ASP A 35 -8.16 -25.36 14.47
C ASP A 35 -6.65 -25.04 14.34
N ILE A 36 -6.19 -24.17 13.43
CA ILE A 36 -4.75 -23.81 13.34
C ILE A 36 -4.55 -22.35 13.75
N GLN A 37 -4.49 -22.09 15.05
CA GLN A 37 -4.08 -20.80 15.61
C GLN A 37 -2.57 -20.81 15.89
N LEU A 38 -1.77 -20.44 14.89
CA LEU A 38 -0.36 -20.06 15.09
C LEU A 38 -0.27 -18.55 15.32
N GLU A 39 -0.90 -18.06 16.39
CA GLU A 39 -0.97 -16.62 16.69
C GLU A 39 0.06 -16.25 17.76
N TYR A 40 1.29 -15.97 17.32
CA TYR A 40 2.22 -15.17 18.13
C TYR A 40 2.08 -13.71 17.74
N GLU A 41 1.07 -13.05 18.33
CA GLU A 41 0.73 -11.65 18.07
C GLU A 41 1.95 -10.70 18.16
N PRO A 42 2.83 -10.77 19.18
CA PRO A 42 4.01 -9.90 19.24
C PRO A 42 4.97 -10.09 18.06
N LEU A 43 5.13 -11.32 17.57
CA LEU A 43 5.98 -11.62 16.42
C LEU A 43 5.36 -11.09 15.12
N HIS A 44 4.05 -11.31 14.91
CA HIS A 44 3.32 -10.78 13.76
C HIS A 44 3.43 -9.25 13.69
N SER A 45 3.09 -8.56 14.78
CA SER A 45 3.20 -7.11 14.90
C SER A 45 4.63 -6.61 14.66
N SER A 46 5.65 -7.31 15.18
CA SER A 46 7.05 -6.92 14.96
C SER A 46 7.46 -7.01 13.49
N ILE A 47 7.06 -8.07 12.79
CA ILE A 47 7.36 -8.24 11.36
C ILE A 47 6.68 -7.15 10.53
N GLU A 48 5.41 -6.86 10.80
CA GLU A 48 4.67 -5.80 10.13
C GLU A 48 5.28 -4.42 10.42
N GLY A 49 5.70 -4.15 11.66
CA GLY A 49 6.38 -2.91 12.03
C GLY A 49 7.72 -2.71 11.30
N VAL A 50 8.52 -3.78 11.15
CA VAL A 50 9.76 -3.74 10.35
C VAL A 50 9.44 -3.49 8.87
N GLY A 51 8.44 -4.18 8.32
CA GLY A 51 7.97 -3.98 6.94
C GLY A 51 7.50 -2.55 6.68
N ALA A 52 6.78 -1.96 7.63
CA ALA A 52 6.32 -0.58 7.60
C ALA A 52 7.50 0.42 7.51
N VAL A 53 8.53 0.24 8.35
CA VAL A 53 9.75 1.05 8.31
C VAL A 53 10.48 0.89 6.97
N GLN A 54 10.61 -0.33 6.47
CA GLN A 54 11.25 -0.60 5.17
C GLN A 54 10.51 0.07 4.02
N ALA A 55 9.17 0.03 4.01
CA ALA A 55 8.35 0.71 3.02
C ALA A 55 8.56 2.23 3.06
N ILE A 56 8.59 2.85 4.25
CA ILE A 56 8.88 4.28 4.40
C ILE A 56 10.28 4.61 3.86
N LEU A 57 11.30 3.84 4.23
CA LEU A 57 12.68 4.04 3.75
C LEU A 57 12.76 3.92 2.23
N MET A 58 12.07 2.93 1.65
CA MET A 58 11.99 2.76 0.19
C MET A 58 11.33 3.97 -0.48
N ALA A 59 10.25 4.49 0.09
CA ALA A 59 9.60 5.68 -0.43
C ALA A 59 10.52 6.91 -0.40
N LEU A 60 11.25 7.12 0.70
CA LEU A 60 12.21 8.21 0.84
C LEU A 60 13.36 8.07 -0.17
N LEU A 61 13.89 6.86 -0.35
CA LEU A 61 14.92 6.57 -1.35
C LEU A 61 14.42 6.90 -2.77
N LEU A 62 13.20 6.49 -3.12
CA LEU A 62 12.62 6.76 -4.43
C LEU A 62 12.37 8.26 -4.66
N LEU A 63 11.92 8.99 -3.65
CA LEU A 63 11.80 10.46 -3.73
C LEU A 63 13.17 11.13 -3.92
N TYR A 64 14.20 10.66 -3.23
CA TYR A 64 15.58 11.14 -3.42
C TYR A 64 16.07 10.89 -4.86
N LEU A 65 15.91 9.66 -5.36
CA LEU A 65 16.29 9.28 -6.74
C LEU A 65 15.47 10.02 -7.82
N GLN A 66 14.24 10.44 -7.51
CA GLN A 66 13.43 11.27 -8.40
C GLN A 66 14.02 12.68 -8.53
N GLN A 67 14.50 13.26 -7.43
CA GLN A 67 15.06 14.62 -7.40
C GLN A 67 16.42 14.71 -8.10
N ASP A 68 17.27 13.68 -7.96
CA ASP A 68 18.60 13.62 -8.57
C ASP A 68 18.57 13.35 -10.09
N ASN A 69 17.43 12.94 -10.65
CA ASN A 69 17.32 12.64 -12.07
C ASN A 69 16.99 13.89 -12.91
N GLU A 70 17.79 14.17 -13.94
CA GLU A 70 17.56 15.30 -14.87
C GLU A 70 16.18 15.29 -15.53
N LYS A 71 15.55 14.10 -15.66
CA LYS A 71 14.23 13.93 -16.27
C LYS A 71 13.08 13.69 -15.28
N GLN A 72 13.33 13.78 -13.95
CA GLN A 72 12.37 13.51 -12.88
C GLN A 72 11.44 12.32 -13.20
N LYS A 73 11.99 11.10 -13.09
CA LYS A 73 11.26 9.86 -13.43
C LYS A 73 9.95 9.76 -12.64
N GLU A 74 8.84 9.88 -13.36
CA GLU A 74 7.49 9.87 -12.78
C GLU A 74 7.19 8.54 -12.08
N GLU A 75 7.84 7.46 -12.50
CA GLU A 75 7.71 6.13 -11.91
C GLU A 75 8.19 6.08 -10.46
N TYR A 76 9.30 6.75 -10.15
CA TYR A 76 9.84 6.80 -8.78
C TYR A 76 8.90 7.56 -7.86
N PHE A 77 8.29 8.65 -8.35
CA PHE A 77 7.29 9.39 -7.58
C PHE A 77 6.07 8.51 -7.28
N LEU A 78 5.49 7.85 -8.28
CA LEU A 78 4.31 7.00 -8.09
C LEU A 78 4.57 5.82 -7.14
N LEU A 79 5.71 5.14 -7.31
CA LEU A 79 6.14 4.08 -6.38
C LEU A 79 6.31 4.62 -4.97
N SER A 80 6.93 5.80 -4.82
CA SER A 80 7.13 6.39 -3.49
C SER A 80 5.83 6.69 -2.77
N MET A 81 4.79 7.16 -3.48
CA MET A 81 3.48 7.43 -2.87
C MET A 81 2.82 6.14 -2.39
N GLY A 82 2.91 5.06 -3.17
CA GLY A 82 2.39 3.76 -2.79
C GLY A 82 3.08 3.18 -1.56
N PHE A 83 4.42 3.24 -1.52
CA PHE A 83 5.21 2.81 -0.37
C PHE A 83 4.99 3.67 0.87
N LEU A 84 4.79 4.99 0.73
CA LEU A 84 4.44 5.88 1.85
C LEU A 84 3.10 5.48 2.48
N MET A 85 2.07 5.26 1.67
CA MET A 85 0.76 4.86 2.20
C MET A 85 0.79 3.48 2.84
N MET A 86 1.46 2.51 2.20
CA MET A 86 1.68 1.18 2.77
C MET A 86 2.40 1.29 4.11
N GLY A 87 3.56 1.93 4.15
CA GLY A 87 4.39 1.98 5.36
C GLY A 87 3.72 2.72 6.52
N VAL A 88 3.00 3.82 6.26
CA VAL A 88 2.29 4.53 7.34
C VAL A 88 1.12 3.69 7.86
N LEU A 89 0.27 3.15 6.99
CA LEU A 89 -0.92 2.41 7.40
C LEU A 89 -0.58 1.05 8.01
N ASP A 90 0.42 0.33 7.49
CA ASP A 90 0.92 -0.91 8.09
C ASP A 90 1.64 -0.63 9.43
N GLY A 91 2.25 0.54 9.59
CA GLY A 91 2.76 0.99 10.88
C GLY A 91 1.66 1.11 11.93
N PHE A 92 0.53 1.74 11.58
CA PHE A 92 -0.65 1.76 12.45
C PHE A 92 -1.23 0.36 12.68
N HIS A 93 -1.29 -0.49 11.65
CA HIS A 93 -1.74 -1.88 11.76
C HIS A 93 -0.88 -2.70 12.73
N SER A 94 0.43 -2.48 12.75
CA SER A 94 1.37 -3.23 13.59
C SER A 94 1.16 -3.00 15.10
N ILE A 95 0.65 -1.83 15.49
CA ILE A 95 0.37 -1.47 16.88
C ILE A 95 -1.11 -1.62 17.25
N ALA A 96 -1.91 -2.06 16.29
CA ALA A 96 -3.36 -2.18 16.40
C ALA A 96 -3.73 -3.51 17.06
N VAL A 97 -4.78 -3.52 17.88
CA VAL A 97 -5.28 -4.74 18.53
C VAL A 97 -6.11 -5.53 17.52
N ILE A 98 -5.99 -6.87 17.51
CA ILE A 98 -6.72 -7.75 16.58
C ILE A 98 -8.25 -7.55 16.72
N ASN A 99 -8.80 -6.68 15.87
CA ASN A 99 -10.22 -6.33 15.81
C ASN A 99 -10.55 -5.78 14.40
N HIS A 100 -11.69 -5.11 14.24
CA HIS A 100 -12.12 -4.55 12.96
C HIS A 100 -11.17 -3.47 12.42
N GLY A 101 -10.60 -2.63 13.29
CA GLY A 101 -9.61 -1.61 12.89
C GLY A 101 -8.34 -2.23 12.30
N PHE A 102 -7.81 -3.27 12.94
CA PHE A 102 -6.66 -4.06 12.47
C PHE A 102 -6.84 -4.53 11.01
N VAL A 103 -7.95 -5.20 10.69
CA VAL A 103 -8.22 -5.69 9.32
C VAL A 103 -8.42 -4.53 8.34
N MET A 104 -9.08 -3.46 8.78
CA MET A 104 -9.34 -2.28 7.96
C MET A 104 -8.05 -1.55 7.58
N LEU A 105 -7.13 -1.34 8.53
CA LEU A 105 -5.84 -0.68 8.28
C LEU A 105 -5.05 -1.42 7.20
N ARG A 106 -4.94 -2.75 7.30
CA ARG A 106 -4.29 -3.58 6.28
C ARG A 106 -4.97 -3.47 4.92
N SER A 107 -6.29 -3.50 4.90
CA SER A 107 -7.07 -3.42 3.65
C SER A 107 -6.87 -2.07 2.96
N LEU A 108 -6.89 -0.97 3.74
CA LEU A 108 -6.62 0.37 3.22
C LEU A 108 -5.19 0.51 2.70
N ALA A 109 -4.20 -0.03 3.43
CA ALA A 109 -2.80 -0.06 3.00
C ALA A 109 -2.68 -0.71 1.60
N ASN A 110 -3.28 -1.88 1.42
CA ASN A 110 -3.28 -2.62 0.15
C ASN A 110 -4.01 -1.88 -0.98
N ILE A 111 -5.20 -1.33 -0.71
CA ILE A 111 -5.99 -0.62 -1.74
C ILE A 111 -5.25 0.64 -2.21
N PHE A 112 -4.77 1.46 -1.27
CA PHE A 112 -4.13 2.73 -1.63
C PHE A 112 -2.76 2.55 -2.27
N SER A 113 -1.93 1.65 -1.74
CA SER A 113 -0.64 1.33 -2.36
C SER A 113 -0.83 0.70 -3.75
N GLY A 114 -1.77 -0.24 -3.88
CA GLY A 114 -2.16 -0.84 -5.15
C GLY A 114 -2.65 0.18 -6.16
N PHE A 115 -3.44 1.17 -5.73
CA PHE A 115 -3.85 2.30 -6.57
C PHE A 115 -2.63 3.07 -7.12
N TRP A 116 -1.71 3.48 -6.25
CA TRP A 116 -0.49 4.20 -6.66
C TRP A 116 0.41 3.39 -7.59
N PHE A 117 0.61 2.12 -7.29
CA PHE A 117 1.38 1.22 -8.14
C PHE A 117 0.70 1.04 -9.49
N ALA A 118 -0.62 0.84 -9.54
CA ALA A 118 -1.38 0.70 -10.77
C ALA A 118 -1.25 1.94 -11.70
N LEU A 119 -1.08 3.14 -11.15
CA LEU A 119 -0.85 4.36 -11.93
C LEU A 119 0.43 4.33 -12.77
N LEU A 120 1.43 3.50 -12.44
CA LEU A 120 2.65 3.34 -13.25
C LEU A 120 2.36 2.93 -14.69
N TRP A 121 1.25 2.23 -14.90
CA TRP A 121 0.84 1.73 -16.20
C TRP A 121 -0.04 2.72 -16.98
N LEU A 122 -0.40 3.87 -16.38
CA LEU A 122 -1.16 4.93 -17.03
C LEU A 122 -0.20 6.05 -17.50
N PRO A 123 -0.10 6.29 -18.82
CA PRO A 123 0.88 7.24 -19.34
C PRO A 123 0.58 8.67 -18.88
N ASN A 124 1.64 9.40 -18.51
CA ASN A 124 1.65 10.82 -18.15
C ASN A 124 0.92 11.23 -16.86
N TYR A 125 0.31 10.33 -16.09
CA TYR A 125 -0.36 10.69 -14.84
C TYR A 125 0.64 11.13 -13.76
N GLY A 126 1.77 10.42 -13.64
CA GLY A 126 2.80 10.75 -12.67
C GLY A 126 3.44 12.12 -12.93
N ARG A 127 3.63 12.51 -14.19
CA ARG A 127 4.29 13.77 -14.60
C ARG A 127 3.63 15.04 -14.07
N TYR A 128 2.31 15.07 -13.94
CA TYR A 128 1.61 16.25 -13.44
C TYR A 128 1.67 16.32 -11.91
N ILE A 129 1.44 15.19 -11.25
CA ILE A 129 1.36 15.12 -9.79
C ILE A 129 2.76 15.24 -9.16
N SER A 130 3.79 14.68 -9.81
CA SER A 130 5.18 14.69 -9.32
C SER A 130 5.79 16.09 -9.22
N LYS A 131 5.23 17.07 -9.93
CA LYS A 131 5.65 18.48 -9.87
C LYS A 131 5.18 19.18 -8.59
N ILE A 132 4.18 18.64 -7.90
CA ILE A 132 3.63 19.23 -6.69
C ILE A 132 4.54 18.85 -5.52
N LYS A 133 5.46 19.74 -5.17
CA LYS A 133 6.48 19.51 -4.11
C LYS A 133 5.89 19.05 -2.77
N TYR A 134 4.70 19.52 -2.42
CA TYR A 134 4.05 19.21 -1.13
C TYR A 134 3.24 17.91 -1.14
N PHE A 135 3.08 17.27 -2.29
CA PHE A 135 2.21 16.10 -2.43
C PHE A 135 2.60 14.91 -1.54
N PRO A 136 3.90 14.56 -1.36
CA PRO A 136 4.29 13.52 -0.40
C PRO A 136 3.83 13.80 1.03
N TRP A 137 3.87 15.06 1.45
CA TRP A 137 3.41 15.48 2.78
C TRP A 137 1.90 15.39 2.92
N ILE A 138 1.15 15.72 1.86
CA ILE A 138 -0.30 15.56 1.83
C ILE A 138 -0.68 14.07 1.98
N ILE A 139 -0.01 13.19 1.24
CA ILE A 139 -0.24 11.74 1.31
C ILE A 139 0.12 11.18 2.69
N THR A 140 1.23 11.63 3.27
CA THR A 140 1.63 11.24 4.63
C THR A 140 0.59 11.70 5.64
N LEU A 141 0.18 12.98 5.61
CA LEU A 141 -0.83 13.53 6.51
C LEU A 141 -2.17 12.78 6.37
N PHE A 142 -2.61 12.52 5.15
CA PHE A 142 -3.82 11.76 4.88
C PHE A 142 -3.75 10.34 5.47
N SER A 143 -2.63 9.65 5.29
CA SER A 143 -2.41 8.30 5.82
C SER A 143 -2.39 8.29 7.36
N VAL A 144 -1.74 9.29 7.97
CA VAL A 144 -1.70 9.45 9.43
C VAL A 144 -3.09 9.72 9.99
N LEU A 145 -3.85 10.63 9.37
CA LEU A 145 -5.23 10.91 9.80
C LEU A 145 -6.11 9.67 9.67
N LEU A 146 -6.03 8.92 8.58
CA LEU A 146 -6.74 7.66 8.43
C LEU A 146 -6.36 6.64 9.50
N GLY A 147 -5.07 6.50 9.80
CA GLY A 147 -4.57 5.62 10.86
C GLY A 147 -5.15 5.97 12.22
N ILE A 148 -5.01 7.24 12.63
CA ILE A 148 -5.53 7.75 13.90
C ILE A 148 -7.05 7.56 13.99
N MET A 149 -7.79 7.90 12.94
CA MET A 149 -9.25 7.77 12.93
C MET A 149 -9.68 6.31 13.04
N THR A 150 -8.96 5.39 12.38
CA THR A 150 -9.29 3.96 12.43
C THR A 150 -9.05 3.40 13.83
N ILE A 151 -7.91 3.70 14.45
CA ILE A 151 -7.64 3.27 15.83
C ILE A 151 -8.68 3.88 16.79
N LYS A 152 -8.94 5.19 16.70
CA LYS A 152 -9.82 5.88 17.64
C LYS A 152 -11.28 5.41 17.59
N PHE A 153 -11.79 5.09 16.41
CA PHE A 153 -13.22 4.81 16.22
C PHE A 153 -13.57 3.34 15.93
N ARG A 154 -12.57 2.48 15.65
CA ARG A 154 -12.80 1.09 15.26
C ARG A 154 -11.96 0.06 16.01
N GLU A 155 -11.00 0.49 16.83
CA GLU A 155 -10.26 -0.42 17.73
C GLU A 155 -10.64 -0.28 19.19
N LEU A 156 -10.97 0.95 19.62
CA LEU A 156 -11.53 1.24 20.95
C LEU A 156 -13.06 1.10 20.93
#